data_AF-A0A9D2IFN1-F1
#
_entry.id   AF-A0A9D2IFN1-F1
#
_cell.length_a   1.000
_cell.length_b   1.000
_cell.length_c   1.000
_cell.angle_alpha   90.00
_cell.angle_beta   90.00
_cell.angle_gamma   90.00
#
_symmetry.space_group_name_H-M   'P 1'
#
loop_
_entity.id
_entity.type
_entity.pdbx_description
1 polymer ?
#
loop_
_entity_poly.entity_id
_entity_poly.type
_entity_poly.pdbx_seq_one_letter_code
_entity_poly.pdbx_strand_id
1 'polypeptide(L)' 'MLKNTEKSLLVELICNEQTQMLMRDKNAYNHEKYKNLEMIKVKVKDMKQEPECL' A
#
# COMPACT_ATOMS: atom_id res chain seq x y z
N MET A 1 -15.33 -3.38 6.66
CA MET A 1 -14.42 -3.00 5.56
C MET A 1 -13.76 -1.67 5.91
N LEU A 2 -12.55 -1.40 5.43
CA LEU A 2 -11.93 -0.08 5.54
C LEU A 2 -12.71 0.95 4.73
N LYS A 3 -12.86 2.17 5.25
CA LYS A 3 -13.39 3.33 4.53
C LYS A 3 -12.39 3.78 3.46
N ASN A 4 -12.87 4.49 2.44
CA ASN A 4 -12.01 4.99 1.36
C ASN A 4 -10.86 5.86 1.88
N THR A 5 -11.10 6.71 2.89
CA THR A 5 -10.05 7.52 3.52
C THR A 5 -8.97 6.66 4.18
N GLU A 6 -9.36 5.58 4.86
CA GLU A 6 -8.41 4.66 5.52
C GLU A 6 -7.61 3.87 4.48
N LYS A 7 -8.23 3.45 3.38
CA LYS A 7 -7.54 2.81 2.24
C LYS A 7 -6.50 3.75 1.61
N SER A 8 -6.88 5.00 1.36
CA SER A 8 -5.97 6.02 0.80
C SER A 8 -4.79 6.27 1.71
N LEU A 9 -5.04 6.44 3.02
CA LEU A 9 -3.98 6.66 4.00
C LEU A 9 -3.01 5.48 4.08
N LEU A 10 -3.50 4.24 4.06
CA LEU A 10 -2.65 3.05 4.04
C LEU A 10 -1.79 2.96 2.78
N VAL A 11 -2.37 3.27 1.61
CA VAL A 11 -1.60 3.30 0.35
C VAL A 11 -0.51 4.36 0.41
N GLU A 12 -0.81 5.56 0.93
CA GLU A 12 0.16 6.65 1.09
C GLU A 12 1.32 6.25 2.01
N LEU A 13 1.01 5.68 3.18
CA LEU A 13 2.03 5.22 4.15
C LEU A 13 2.93 4.13 3.55
N ILE A 14 2.36 3.19 2.81
CA ILE A 14 3.12 2.14 2.13
C ILE A 14 4.06 2.74 1.07
N CYS A 15 3.56 3.64 0.22
CA CYS A 15 4.36 4.31 -0.80
C CYS A 15 5.50 5.14 -0.19
N ASN A 16 5.24 5.82 0.93
CA ASN A 16 6.26 6.58 1.63
C ASN A 16 7.39 5.67 2.16
N GLU A 17 7.05 4.57 2.83
CA GLU A 17 8.05 3.62 3.33
C GLU A 17 8.86 2.99 2.18
N GLN A 18 8.21 2.59 1.09
CA GLN A 18 8.89 2.07 -0.11
C GLN A 18 9.85 3.11 -0.72
N THR A 19 9.45 4.38 -0.76
CA THR A 19 10.32 5.48 -1.22
C THR A 19 11.54 5.65 -0.32
N GLN A 20 11.33 5.67 1.00
CA GLN A 20 12.42 5.77 1.97
C GLN A 20 13.38 4.58 1.89
N MET A 21 12.87 3.37 1.64
CA MET A 21 13.69 2.18 1.42
C MET A 21 14.57 2.35 0.18
N LEU A 22 14.03 2.81 -0.95
CA LEU A 22 14.77 3.04 -2.19
C LEU A 22 15.80 4.17 -2.08
N MET A 23 15.52 5.20 -1.28
CA MET A 23 16.48 6.27 -0.99
C MET A 23 17.69 5.75 -0.20
N ARG A 24 17.48 4.81 0.71
CA ARG A 24 18.54 4.21 1.55
C ARG A 24 19.33 3.14 0.79
N ASP A 25 18.63 2.36 -0.04
CA ASP A 25 19.21 1.29 -0.85
C ASP A 25 18.48 1.19 -2.19
N LYS A 26 19.22 1.46 -3.28
CA LYS A 26 18.67 1.40 -4.64
C LYS A 26 18.19 0.00 -5.05
N ASN A 27 18.65 -1.05 -4.37
CA ASN A 27 18.25 -2.44 -4.60
C ASN A 27 17.15 -2.91 -3.64
N ALA A 28 16.60 -2.03 -2.80
CA ALA A 28 15.59 -2.38 -1.80
C ALA A 28 14.32 -3.01 -2.40
N TYR A 29 14.03 -2.80 -3.69
CA TYR A 29 12.93 -3.49 -4.39
C TYR A 29 13.08 -5.03 -4.39
N ASN A 30 14.30 -5.54 -4.23
CA ASN A 30 14.56 -6.97 -4.07
C ASN A 30 14.28 -7.49 -2.67
N HIS A 31 14.24 -6.60 -1.66
CA HIS A 31 14.00 -6.98 -0.28
C HIS A 31 12.60 -7.53 -0.09
N GLU A 32 12.49 -8.57 0.72
CA GLU A 32 11.22 -9.21 1.04
C GLU A 32 10.21 -8.22 1.62
N LYS A 33 10.66 -7.33 2.52
CA LYS A 33 9.80 -6.28 3.09
C LYS A 33 9.18 -5.39 2.01
N TYR A 34 9.95 -4.98 1.00
CA TYR A 34 9.44 -4.13 -0.09
C TYR A 34 8.37 -4.86 -0.90
N LYS A 35 8.62 -6.14 -1.22
CA LYS A 35 7.68 -7.00 -1.96
C LYS A 35 6.39 -7.23 -1.17
N ASN A 36 6.51 -7.46 0.14
CA ASN A 36 5.36 -7.62 1.03
C ASN A 36 4.51 -6.34 1.10
N LEU A 37 5.15 -5.17 1.18
CA LEU A 37 4.47 -3.87 1.12
C LEU A 37 3.72 -3.68 -0.21
N GLU A 38 4.33 -4.07 -1.33
CA GLU A 38 3.67 -4.00 -2.64
C GLU A 38 2.42 -4.89 -2.69
N MET A 39 2.52 -6.12 -2.19
CA MET A 39 1.38 -7.04 -2.11
C MET A 39 0.26 -6.49 -1.23
N ILE A 40 0.58 -5.85 -0.10
CA ILE A 40 -0.41 -5.22 0.78
C ILE A 40 -1.08 -4.04 0.07
N LYS A 41 -0.31 -3.20 -0.64
CA LYS A 41 -0.85 -2.07 -1.41
C LYS A 41 -1.90 -2.52 -2.43
N VAL A 42 -1.62 -3.61 -3.16
CA VAL A 42 -2.57 -4.21 -4.11
C VAL A 42 -3.84 -4.70 -3.39
N LYS A 43 -3.69 -5.45 -2.29
CA LYS A 43 -4.84 -5.92 -1.49
C LYS A 43 -5.72 -4.78 -0.98
N VAL A 44 -5.13 -3.67 -0.52
CA VAL A 44 -5.87 -2.51 0.00
C VAL A 44 -6.64 -1.82 -1.14
N LYS A 45 -6.06 -1.72 -2.33
CA LYS A 45 -6.74 -1.16 -3.52
C LYS A 45 -7.88 -2.06 -4.00
N ASP A 46 -7.69 -3.37 -3.94
CA ASP A 46 -8.66 -4.37 -4.42
C ASP A 46 -9.75 -4.70 -3.40
N MET A 47 -9.67 -4.18 -2.16
CA MET A 47 -10.76 -4.28 -1.19
C MET A 47 -11.99 -3.59 -1.78
N LYS A 48 -12.93 -4.38 -2.31
CA LYS A 48 -14.16 -3.92 -2.97
C LYS A 48 -14.88 -2.86 -2.13
N GLN A 49 -15.30 -1.80 -2.81
CA GLN A 49 -16.25 -0.83 -2.28
C GLN A 49 -17.61 -1.54 -2.24
N GLU A 50 -18.29 -1.57 -1.08
CA GLU A 50 -19.72 -1.91 -1.11
C GLU A 50 -20.44 -0.81 -1.90
N PRO A 51 -21.41 -1.14 -2.76
CA PRO A 51 -22.30 -0.13 -3.29
C PRO A 51 -22.96 0.55 -2.09
N GLU A 52 -22.88 1.88 -2.01
CA GLU A 52 -23.71 2.64 -1.08
C GLU A 52 -25.17 2.28 -1.39
N CYS A 53 -25.83 1.54 -0.50
CA CYS A 53 -27.26 1.36 -0.59
C CYS A 53 -27.90 2.74 -0.40
N LEU A 54 -28.41 3.30 -1.51
CA LEU A 54 -29.29 4.46 -1.57
C LEU A 54 -30.72 4.07 -1.15
#